data_AF-A0A535K1Y4-F1
#
_entry.id   AF-A0A535K1Y4-F1
#
_cell.length_a   1.000
_cell.length_b   1.000
_cell.length_c   1.000
_cell.angle_alpha   90.00
_cell.angle_beta   90.00
_cell.angle_gamma   90.00
#
_symmetry.space_group_name_H-M   'P 1'
#
loop_
_entity.id
_entity.type
_entity.pdbx_description
1 polymer ?
#
loop_
_entity_poly.entity_id
_entity_poly.type
_entity_poly.pdbx_seq_one_letter_code
_entity_poly.pdbx_strand_id
1 'polypeptide(L)'
;MLGFRRVLAALAVSSAIAGLGAAPALASNNPHDRQLQQLPPPFTQAMCGPAIGDVTLSIDPNTFRAATKTFTLQDGTTKIELNGYARQIVQGNGKTLELNVSGPGTIFIAPDGAFITAIGEGHLFYIGPVGTPQQGLTMYEGHSVLATIDTAAYGTIFVVSSFTGHKTDICALLA
;
A
#
# COMPACT_ATOMS: atom_id res chain seq x y z
N MET A 1 -1.96 -24.10 -16.53
CA MET A 1 -2.73 -22.94 -16.04
C MET A 1 -3.51 -23.30 -14.77
N LEU A 2 -2.83 -23.47 -13.63
CA LEU A 2 -3.49 -23.83 -12.36
C LEU A 2 -2.87 -23.14 -11.11
N GLY A 3 -1.95 -22.19 -11.28
CA GLY A 3 -1.24 -21.55 -10.16
C GLY A 3 -1.76 -20.19 -9.71
N PHE A 4 -2.51 -19.48 -10.55
CA PHE A 4 -2.83 -18.05 -10.32
C PHE A 4 -4.06 -17.81 -9.41
N ARG A 5 -4.82 -18.87 -9.09
CA ARG A 5 -6.11 -18.75 -8.39
C ARG A 5 -6.03 -18.77 -6.85
N ARG A 6 -4.85 -18.94 -6.25
CA ARG A 6 -4.72 -19.10 -4.78
C ARG A 6 -3.97 -18.00 -4.05
N VAL A 7 -3.51 -16.95 -4.74
CA VAL A 7 -2.78 -15.83 -4.11
C VAL A 7 -3.73 -14.72 -3.59
N LEU A 8 -5.05 -14.85 -3.78
CA LEU A 8 -6.03 -13.79 -3.50
C LEU A 8 -6.57 -13.73 -2.05
N ALA A 9 -6.01 -14.47 -1.08
CA ALA A 9 -6.66 -14.66 0.22
C ALA A 9 -6.08 -13.89 1.42
N ALA A 10 -5.07 -13.03 1.26
CA ALA A 10 -4.52 -12.26 2.39
C ALA A 10 -4.04 -10.87 1.97
N LEU A 11 -4.92 -10.11 1.30
CA LEU A 11 -4.67 -8.70 0.97
C LEU A 11 -4.92 -7.84 2.22
N ALA A 12 -3.97 -7.81 3.15
CA ALA A 12 -3.82 -6.66 4.06
C ALA A 12 -3.15 -5.53 3.28
N VAL A 13 -3.89 -4.99 2.33
CA VAL A 13 -3.38 -4.06 1.33
C VAL A 13 -3.66 -2.64 1.79
N SER A 14 -2.57 -1.95 2.13
CA SER A 14 -2.46 -0.49 2.04
C SER A 14 -3.26 -0.02 0.83
N SER A 15 -4.15 0.92 1.10
CA SER A 15 -5.26 1.47 0.33
C SER A 15 -5.01 1.90 -1.14
N ALA A 16 -3.89 1.51 -1.74
CA ALA A 16 -3.50 1.77 -3.13
C ALA A 16 -3.42 0.53 -4.04
N ILE A 17 -3.61 -0.70 -3.53
CA ILE A 17 -3.45 -1.92 -4.38
C ILE A 17 -4.68 -2.85 -4.42
N ALA A 18 -5.79 -2.47 -3.78
CA ALA A 18 -7.06 -3.22 -3.85
C ALA A 18 -7.66 -3.27 -5.28
N GLY A 19 -7.14 -2.49 -6.23
CA GLY A 19 -7.55 -2.47 -7.64
C GLY A 19 -6.76 -3.38 -8.59
N LEU A 20 -5.73 -4.12 -8.14
CA LEU A 20 -4.93 -5.00 -9.03
C LEU A 20 -5.54 -6.40 -9.23
N GLY A 21 -6.76 -6.62 -8.74
CA GLY A 21 -7.53 -7.83 -9.00
C GLY A 21 -8.03 -7.90 -10.45
N ALA A 22 -7.27 -8.58 -11.30
CA ALA A 22 -7.73 -9.21 -12.55
C ALA A 22 -8.36 -8.31 -13.64
N ALA A 23 -8.01 -7.03 -13.73
CA ALA A 23 -8.01 -6.38 -15.04
C ALA A 23 -6.71 -6.76 -15.75
N PRO A 24 -6.69 -7.16 -17.02
CA PRO A 24 -5.46 -7.04 -17.78
C PRO A 24 -5.08 -5.56 -17.65
N ALA A 25 -3.99 -5.26 -16.95
CA ALA A 25 -3.38 -3.95 -17.08
C ALA A 25 -2.98 -3.88 -18.54
N LEU A 26 -3.86 -3.35 -19.39
CA LEU A 26 -3.51 -2.95 -20.74
C LEU A 26 -2.45 -1.90 -20.50
N ALA A 27 -1.18 -2.33 -20.59
CA ALA A 27 -0.06 -1.43 -20.51
C ALA A 27 -0.25 -0.42 -21.64
N SER A 28 -0.76 0.75 -21.29
CA SER A 28 -0.99 1.79 -22.25
C SER A 28 0.25 2.67 -22.28
N ASN A 29 0.93 2.63 -23.42
CA ASN A 29 2.00 3.57 -23.70
C ASN A 29 1.46 4.99 -23.96
N ASN A 30 0.13 5.20 -23.92
CA ASN A 30 -0.48 6.51 -24.03
C ASN A 30 -0.43 7.24 -22.68
N PRO A 31 0.22 8.42 -22.61
CA PRO A 31 0.34 9.14 -21.36
C PRO A 31 -0.97 9.65 -20.75
N HIS A 32 -2.07 9.60 -21.50
CA HIS A 32 -3.40 10.06 -21.11
C HIS A 32 -4.29 8.96 -20.49
N ASP A 33 -3.88 7.68 -20.53
CA ASP A 33 -4.70 6.56 -20.06
C ASP A 33 -4.52 6.34 -18.54
N ARG A 34 -4.86 7.35 -17.75
CA ARG A 34 -4.86 7.28 -16.29
C ARG A 34 -6.11 6.54 -15.82
N GLN A 35 -5.92 5.50 -15.01
CA GLN A 35 -7.02 4.81 -14.35
C GLN A 35 -7.25 5.43 -12.98
N LEU A 36 -8.46 5.94 -12.73
CA LEU A 36 -8.83 6.40 -11.39
C LEU A 36 -8.93 5.21 -10.43
N GLN A 37 -8.34 5.37 -9.25
CA GLN A 37 -8.45 4.39 -8.18
C GLN A 37 -9.82 4.54 -7.50
N GLN A 38 -10.38 3.40 -7.11
CA GLN A 38 -11.60 3.38 -6.31
C GLN A 38 -11.26 3.61 -4.84
N LEU A 39 -12.19 4.24 -4.11
CA LEU A 39 -12.04 4.41 -2.68
C LEU A 39 -12.04 3.01 -2.02
N PRO A 40 -10.98 2.64 -1.29
CA PRO A 40 -10.95 1.37 -0.59
C PRO A 40 -11.95 1.36 0.56
N PRO A 41 -12.58 0.22 0.86
CA PRO A 41 -13.47 0.11 2.01
C PRO A 41 -12.69 0.29 3.32
N PRO A 42 -13.35 0.73 4.41
CA PRO A 42 -12.74 0.73 5.73
C PRO A 42 -12.23 -0.65 6.14
N PHE A 43 -11.15 -0.68 6.89
CA PHE A 43 -10.49 -1.89 7.38
C PHE A 43 -10.25 -1.79 8.88
N THR A 44 -10.59 -2.83 9.64
CA THR A 44 -10.44 -2.86 11.10
C THR A 44 -9.65 -4.08 11.55
N GLN A 45 -8.60 -3.86 12.35
CA GLN A 45 -7.79 -4.92 12.94
C GLN A 45 -7.03 -4.43 14.18
N ALA A 46 -6.74 -5.34 15.12
CA ALA A 46 -5.89 -5.09 16.29
C ALA A 46 -4.39 -4.97 15.94
N MET A 47 -4.01 -3.93 15.19
CA MET A 47 -2.64 -3.75 14.63
C MET A 47 -1.65 -3.13 15.62
N CYS A 48 -2.13 -2.42 16.64
CA CYS A 48 -1.29 -1.66 17.58
C CYS A 48 -1.17 -2.33 18.95
N GLY A 49 -1.42 -3.63 19.03
CA GLY A 49 -1.34 -4.42 20.26
C GLY A 49 -2.59 -4.33 21.14
N PRO A 50 -2.65 -5.16 22.20
CA PRO A 50 -3.87 -5.37 22.98
C PRO A 50 -4.30 -4.15 23.80
N ALA A 51 -3.38 -3.25 24.16
CA ALA A 51 -3.69 -2.04 24.91
C ALA A 51 -4.49 -1.01 24.09
N ILE A 52 -4.28 -0.97 22.78
CA ILE A 52 -5.01 -0.10 21.86
C ILE A 52 -6.32 -0.76 21.40
N GLY A 53 -6.31 -2.08 21.27
CA GLY A 53 -7.43 -2.84 20.72
C GLY A 53 -7.55 -2.67 19.21
N ASP A 54 -8.78 -2.73 18.70
CA ASP A 54 -9.07 -2.59 17.28
C ASP A 54 -8.79 -1.17 16.78
N VAL A 55 -8.08 -1.10 15.65
CA VAL A 55 -7.83 0.14 14.92
C VAL A 55 -8.56 0.07 13.59
N THR A 56 -9.40 1.06 13.33
CA THR A 56 -10.11 1.25 12.06
C THR A 56 -9.36 2.24 11.19
N LEU A 57 -9.12 1.84 9.94
CA LEU A 57 -8.48 2.60 8.89
C LEU A 57 -9.52 2.90 7.81
N SER A 58 -9.65 4.16 7.42
CA SER A 58 -10.48 4.58 6.29
C SER A 58 -9.83 5.74 5.56
N ILE A 59 -10.29 6.02 4.34
CA ILE A 59 -9.87 7.20 3.59
C ILE A 59 -11.06 8.16 3.51
N ASP A 60 -10.80 9.46 3.67
CA ASP A 60 -11.83 10.48 3.48
C ASP A 60 -12.40 10.42 2.05
N PRO A 61 -13.68 10.06 1.87
CA PRO A 61 -14.30 9.91 0.55
C PRO A 61 -14.37 11.22 -0.23
N ASN A 62 -14.41 12.36 0.46
CA ASN A 62 -14.60 13.65 -0.19
C ASN A 62 -13.32 14.12 -0.88
N THR A 63 -12.17 13.81 -0.28
CA THR A 63 -10.87 14.31 -0.75
C THR A 63 -10.07 13.27 -1.55
N PHE A 64 -10.42 11.98 -1.48
CA PHE A 64 -9.70 10.94 -2.21
C PHE A 64 -9.69 11.16 -3.73
N ARG A 65 -8.50 11.30 -4.30
CA ARG A 65 -8.26 11.47 -5.74
C ARG A 65 -6.94 10.80 -6.10
N ALA A 66 -6.97 9.50 -6.38
CA ALA A 66 -5.79 8.76 -6.82
C ALA A 66 -5.96 8.22 -8.23
N ALA A 67 -4.86 8.16 -8.96
CA ALA A 67 -4.78 7.61 -10.31
C ALA A 67 -3.53 6.75 -10.45
N THR A 68 -3.66 5.72 -11.28
CA THR A 68 -2.56 4.85 -11.65
C THR A 68 -2.30 4.93 -13.14
N LYS A 69 -1.04 4.73 -13.51
CA LYS A 69 -0.60 4.65 -14.88
C LYS A 69 0.40 3.52 -15.04
N THR A 70 0.22 2.71 -16.06
CA THR A 70 1.03 1.52 -16.28
C THR A 70 1.80 1.63 -17.59
N PHE A 71 3.09 1.38 -17.55
CA PHE A 71 4.00 1.39 -18.68
C PHE A 71 4.66 0.02 -18.83
N THR A 72 5.00 -0.35 -20.07
CA THR A 72 5.93 -1.45 -20.34
C THR A 72 7.27 -0.87 -20.79
N LEU A 73 8.33 -1.19 -20.07
CA LEU A 73 9.69 -0.80 -20.38
C LEU A 73 10.27 -1.67 -21.52
N GLN A 74 11.41 -1.28 -22.07
CA GLN A 74 12.02 -1.97 -23.22
C GLN A 74 12.40 -3.43 -22.93
N ASP A 75 12.73 -3.74 -21.68
CA ASP A 75 13.06 -5.09 -21.19
C ASP A 75 11.80 -5.94 -20.86
N GLY A 76 10.60 -5.38 -21.08
CA GLY A 76 9.32 -6.01 -20.76
C GLY A 76 8.87 -5.77 -19.30
N THR A 77 9.66 -5.10 -18.48
CA THR A 77 9.29 -4.75 -17.10
C THR A 77 8.05 -3.86 -17.10
N THR A 78 7.08 -4.19 -16.25
CA THR A 78 5.91 -3.34 -16.02
C THR A 78 6.22 -2.33 -14.93
N LYS A 79 6.10 -1.04 -15.25
CA LYS A 79 6.20 0.07 -14.30
C LYS A 79 4.80 0.62 -14.04
N ILE A 80 4.38 0.62 -12.79
CA ILE A 80 3.10 1.21 -12.36
C ILE A 80 3.41 2.46 -11.55
N GLU A 81 3.00 3.62 -12.04
CA GLU A 81 3.07 4.88 -11.30
C GLU A 81 1.72 5.13 -10.62
N LEU A 82 1.75 5.40 -9.33
CA LEU A 82 0.62 5.81 -8.51
C LEU A 82 0.81 7.28 -8.16
N ASN A 83 -0.22 8.11 -8.33
CA ASN A 83 -0.16 9.50 -7.91
C ASN A 83 -1.55 9.97 -7.50
N GLY A 84 -1.60 10.93 -6.58
CA GLY A 84 -2.84 11.55 -6.16
C GLY A 84 -2.84 12.01 -4.72
N TYR A 85 -4.05 12.31 -4.25
CA TYR A 85 -4.30 12.72 -2.89
C TYR A 85 -5.12 11.66 -2.14
N ALA A 86 -4.68 11.35 -0.93
CA ALA A 86 -5.42 10.53 0.01
C ALA A 86 -5.19 11.05 1.43
N ARG A 87 -6.30 11.22 2.17
CA ARG A 87 -6.29 11.50 3.60
C ARG A 87 -6.71 10.24 4.33
N GLN A 88 -5.76 9.63 5.02
CA GLN A 88 -5.98 8.45 5.85
C GLN A 88 -6.54 8.89 7.20
N ILE A 89 -7.67 8.30 7.57
CA ILE A 89 -8.28 8.41 8.89
C ILE A 89 -7.89 7.15 9.66
N VAL A 90 -7.35 7.32 10.86
CA VAL A 90 -6.97 6.24 11.78
C VAL A 90 -7.72 6.43 13.08
N GLN A 91 -8.56 5.47 13.44
CA GLN A 91 -9.39 5.50 14.64
C GLN A 91 -9.06 4.32 15.55
N GLY A 92 -8.69 4.60 16.79
CA GLY A 92 -8.35 3.57 17.77
C GLY A 92 -8.18 4.19 19.15
N ASN A 93 -8.47 3.42 20.21
CA ASN A 93 -8.34 3.89 21.60
C ASN A 93 -9.01 5.25 21.88
N GLY A 94 -10.20 5.48 21.30
CA GLY A 94 -10.94 6.75 21.44
C GLY A 94 -10.34 7.96 20.73
N LYS A 95 -9.24 7.80 20.00
CA LYS A 95 -8.57 8.85 19.23
C LYS A 95 -8.90 8.74 17.74
N THR A 96 -8.85 9.89 17.06
CA THR A 96 -8.90 9.98 15.60
C THR A 96 -7.70 10.77 15.12
N LEU A 97 -6.91 10.18 14.23
CA LEU A 97 -5.80 10.81 13.54
C LEU A 97 -6.16 10.98 12.07
N GLU A 98 -5.89 12.15 11.53
CA GLU A 98 -5.98 12.44 10.09
C GLU A 98 -4.58 12.64 9.53
N LEU A 99 -4.19 11.78 8.60
CA LEU A 99 -2.86 11.75 8.03
C LEU A 99 -2.91 12.00 6.53
N ASN A 100 -2.04 12.86 6.04
CA ASN A 100 -1.82 12.99 4.60
C ASN A 100 -0.97 11.80 4.14
N VAL A 101 -1.52 10.95 3.28
CA VAL A 101 -0.82 9.78 2.70
C VAL A 101 -0.62 9.94 1.20
N SER A 102 -0.56 11.20 0.76
CA SER A 102 -0.38 11.58 -0.64
C SER A 102 1.09 11.54 -1.01
N GLY A 103 1.37 11.02 -2.20
CA GLY A 103 2.72 10.96 -2.72
C GLY A 103 2.75 10.11 -3.97
N PRO A 104 3.72 10.36 -4.88
CA PRO A 104 3.93 9.45 -5.97
C PRO A 104 4.51 8.14 -5.45
N GLY A 105 3.96 7.03 -5.92
CA GLY A 105 4.49 5.70 -5.74
C GLY A 105 4.87 5.11 -7.09
N THR A 106 5.87 4.23 -7.13
CA THR A 106 6.20 3.45 -8.32
C THR A 106 6.39 1.99 -7.96
N ILE A 107 5.79 1.08 -8.72
CA ILE A 107 5.95 -0.37 -8.58
C ILE A 107 6.59 -0.91 -9.86
N PHE A 108 7.55 -1.82 -9.71
CA PHE A 108 8.19 -2.52 -10.80
C PHE A 108 7.93 -4.02 -10.71
N ILE A 109 7.48 -4.61 -11.81
CA ILE A 109 7.13 -6.02 -11.94
C ILE A 109 7.87 -6.57 -13.16
N ALA A 110 8.59 -7.67 -12.99
CA ALA A 110 9.32 -8.35 -14.05
C ALA A 110 8.37 -8.90 -15.14
N PRO A 111 8.86 -9.19 -16.34
CA PRO A 111 8.04 -9.71 -17.45
C PRO A 111 7.30 -11.02 -17.12
N ASP A 112 7.86 -11.83 -16.21
CA ASP A 112 7.27 -13.08 -15.72
C ASP A 112 6.21 -12.88 -14.62
N GLY A 113 5.96 -11.62 -14.23
CA GLY A 113 5.03 -11.22 -13.19
C GLY A 113 5.65 -11.19 -11.78
N ALA A 114 6.94 -11.47 -11.62
CA ALA A 114 7.60 -11.39 -10.32
C ALA A 114 7.74 -9.93 -9.85
N PHE A 115 7.45 -9.68 -8.57
CA PHE A 115 7.67 -8.36 -7.98
C PHE A 115 9.18 -8.06 -7.93
N ILE A 116 9.58 -6.86 -8.37
CA ILE A 116 10.96 -6.40 -8.29
C ILE A 116 11.12 -5.49 -7.07
N THR A 117 10.41 -4.36 -7.07
CA THR A 117 10.49 -3.35 -6.02
C THR A 117 9.31 -2.40 -6.10
N ALA A 118 9.02 -1.73 -4.98
CA ALA A 118 8.16 -0.55 -4.97
C ALA A 118 8.88 0.59 -4.26
N ILE A 119 8.59 1.82 -4.70
CA ILE A 119 9.21 3.04 -4.21
C ILE A 119 8.08 4.00 -3.85
N GLY A 120 8.07 4.50 -2.62
CA GLY A 120 7.20 5.59 -2.19
C GLY A 120 8.02 6.87 -2.04
N GLU A 121 7.50 7.97 -2.57
CA GLU A 121 8.07 9.31 -2.42
C GLU A 121 7.05 10.22 -1.71
N GLY A 122 7.53 11.06 -0.80
CA GLY A 122 6.66 11.97 -0.04
C GLY A 122 6.09 11.31 1.20
N HIS A 123 4.99 10.56 1.09
CA HIS A 123 4.36 9.88 2.23
C HIS A 123 4.04 8.42 1.91
N LEU A 124 4.44 7.51 2.79
CA LEU A 124 4.07 6.09 2.76
C LEU A 124 3.45 5.71 4.10
N PHE A 125 2.14 5.45 4.10
CA PHE A 125 1.45 4.86 5.23
C PHE A 125 1.53 3.33 5.16
N TYR A 126 2.39 2.77 6.01
CA TYR A 126 2.66 1.35 6.09
C TYR A 126 1.79 0.69 7.15
N ILE A 127 1.14 -0.40 6.74
CA ILE A 127 0.31 -1.26 7.59
C ILE A 127 1.03 -2.60 7.70
N GLY A 128 1.66 -2.81 8.84
CA GLY A 128 2.36 -4.03 9.20
C GLY A 128 1.43 -5.07 9.83
N PRO A 129 1.18 -6.23 9.20
CA PRO A 129 0.31 -7.25 9.78
C PRO A 129 0.85 -7.78 11.11
N VAL A 130 -0.06 -8.17 12.01
CA VAL A 130 0.28 -8.70 13.33
C VAL A 130 1.14 -9.96 13.20
N GLY A 131 2.18 -10.09 14.03
CA GLY A 131 3.05 -11.27 14.01
C GLY A 131 4.02 -11.31 12.83
N THR A 132 4.21 -10.19 12.13
CA THR A 132 5.25 -10.03 11.10
C THR A 132 6.45 -9.25 11.64
N PRO A 133 7.64 -9.32 11.00
CA PRO A 133 8.83 -8.60 11.45
C PRO A 133 8.67 -7.07 11.50
N GLN A 134 7.76 -6.52 10.71
CA GLN A 134 7.41 -5.10 10.71
C GLN A 134 5.92 -4.94 11.01
N GLN A 135 5.46 -5.36 12.19
CA GLN A 135 4.06 -5.16 12.60
C GLN A 135 3.77 -3.70 13.03
N GLY A 136 2.51 -3.29 12.93
CA GLY A 136 2.02 -2.00 13.43
C GLY A 136 1.73 -0.98 12.34
N LEU A 137 1.45 0.27 12.75
CA LEU A 137 1.14 1.37 11.84
C LEU A 137 2.29 2.38 11.85
N THR A 138 2.82 2.69 10.69
CA THR A 138 3.94 3.64 10.55
C THR A 138 3.72 4.56 9.37
N MET A 139 3.95 5.86 9.58
CA MET A 139 4.11 6.82 8.49
C MET A 139 5.60 7.00 8.19
N TYR A 140 5.98 6.80 6.94
CA TYR A 140 7.30 7.18 6.43
C TYR A 140 7.13 8.43 5.55
N GLU A 141 7.90 9.47 5.83
CA GLU A 141 7.95 10.70 5.04
C GLU A 141 9.33 10.84 4.39
N GLY A 142 9.37 11.03 3.07
CA GLY A 142 10.60 11.05 2.28
C GLY A 142 10.64 9.91 1.26
N HIS A 143 11.78 9.24 1.15
CA HIS A 143 12.00 8.15 0.20
C HIS A 143 11.92 6.80 0.91
N SER A 144 11.07 5.89 0.43
CA SER A 144 10.90 4.54 0.98
C SER A 144 11.00 3.51 -0.14
N VAL A 145 11.76 2.44 0.09
CA VAL A 145 11.83 1.27 -0.79
C VAL A 145 11.14 0.11 -0.10
N LEU A 146 10.26 -0.58 -0.82
CA LEU A 146 9.58 -1.77 -0.35
C LEU A 146 10.08 -3.00 -1.08
N ALA A 147 10.29 -4.06 -0.31
CA ALA A 147 10.53 -5.41 -0.80
C ALA A 147 9.33 -6.30 -0.43
N THR A 148 9.33 -7.52 -0.96
CA THR A 148 8.39 -8.56 -0.52
C THR A 148 9.10 -9.58 0.36
N ILE A 149 8.39 -10.10 1.36
CA ILE A 149 8.79 -11.30 2.11
C ILE A 149 7.63 -12.29 2.14
N ASP A 150 7.95 -13.57 2.26
CA ASP A 150 6.95 -14.60 2.48
C ASP A 150 6.74 -14.87 3.96
N THR A 151 5.49 -14.95 4.35
CA THR A 151 5.07 -15.27 5.72
C THR A 151 4.15 -16.47 5.72
N ALA A 152 4.21 -17.27 6.79
CA ALA A 152 3.36 -18.44 6.93
C ALA A 152 1.86 -18.08 7.04
N ALA A 153 1.55 -16.94 7.66
CA ALA A 153 0.17 -16.54 7.96
C ALA A 153 -0.49 -15.71 6.85
N TYR A 154 0.27 -14.85 6.17
CA TYR A 154 -0.26 -13.90 5.19
C TYR A 154 0.23 -14.15 3.76
N GLY A 155 1.10 -15.15 3.55
CA GLY A 155 1.78 -15.34 2.27
C GLY A 155 2.77 -14.21 2.01
N THR A 156 2.92 -13.83 0.74
CA THR A 156 3.79 -12.74 0.30
C THR A 156 3.20 -11.38 0.72
N ILE A 157 3.97 -10.62 1.50
CA ILE A 157 3.60 -9.27 1.96
C ILE A 157 4.69 -8.26 1.60
N PHE A 158 4.33 -6.97 1.58
CA PHE A 158 5.30 -5.88 1.47
C PHE A 158 5.92 -5.53 2.82
N VAL A 159 7.20 -5.19 2.81
CA VAL A 159 7.95 -4.64 3.94
C VAL A 159 8.81 -3.48 3.47
N VAL A 160 9.02 -2.49 4.33
CA VAL A 160 9.92 -1.37 4.02
C VAL A 160 11.36 -1.87 4.18
N SER A 161 12.07 -2.04 3.06
CA SER A 161 13.45 -2.55 3.05
C SER A 161 14.47 -1.45 3.34
N SER A 162 14.18 -0.21 2.95
CA SER A 162 14.99 0.96 3.31
C SER A 162 14.13 2.22 3.30
N PHE A 163 14.55 3.23 4.05
CA PHE A 163 13.91 4.55 4.02
C PHE A 163 14.94 5.66 4.29
N THR A 164 14.65 6.87 3.83
CA THR A 164 15.37 8.10 4.17
C THR A 164 14.36 9.22 4.38
N GLY A 165 14.43 9.88 5.54
CA GLY A 165 13.51 10.96 5.92
C GLY A 165 13.00 10.79 7.34
N HIS A 166 11.70 11.03 7.55
CA HIS A 166 11.06 10.96 8.86
C HIS A 166 10.19 9.71 9.00
N LYS A 167 10.16 9.16 10.21
CA LYS A 167 9.36 7.99 10.55
C LYS A 167 8.53 8.32 11.78
N THR A 168 7.23 8.14 11.68
CA THR A 168 6.28 8.36 12.78
C THR A 168 5.59 7.05 13.12
N ASP A 169 5.72 6.63 14.38
CA ASP A 169 4.98 5.49 14.93
C ASP A 169 3.55 5.92 15.25
N ILE A 170 2.59 5.44 14.46
CA ILE A 170 1.18 5.82 14.60
C ILE A 170 0.54 5.08 15.78
N CYS A 171 1.01 3.88 16.11
CA CYS A 171 0.52 3.14 17.27
C CYS A 171 0.89 3.86 18.57
N ALA A 172 2.07 4.45 18.65
CA ALA A 172 2.47 5.28 19.79
C ALA A 172 1.59 6.54 19.95
N LEU A 173 1.13 7.15 18.84
CA LEU A 173 0.22 8.30 18.89
C LEU A 173 -1.19 7.92 19.37
N LEU A 174 -1.60 6.67 19.12
CA LEU A 174 -2.89 6.14 19.57
C LEU A 174 -2.90 5.75 21.06
N ALA A 175 -1.73 5.50 21.67
CA ALA A 175 -1.60 5.08 23.07
C ALA A 175 -2.05 6.14 24.10
#